data_AF-A0A645J642-F1
#
_entry.id   AF-A0A645J642-F1
#
_cell.length_a   1.000
_cell.length_b   1.000
_cell.length_c   1.000
_cell.angle_alpha   90.00
_cell.angle_beta   90.00
_cell.angle_gamma   90.00
#
_symmetry.space_group_name_H-M   'P 1'
#
loop_
_entity.id
_entity.type
_entity.pdbx_description
1 polymer ?
#
loop_
_entity_poly.entity_id
_entity_poly.type
_entity_poly.pdbx_seq_one_letter_code
_entity_poly.pdbx_strand_id
1 'polypeptide(L)'
;MLSGGQKGPHKIQGIGTGFIPQVLDTAVFDGVFQVSSEEAFAMTLRLAKEEGILVGISSGAAVAGALALAGQLGAGKSVVTIAPDNGERYLSTPVFQN
;
A
#
# COMPACT_ATOMS: atom_id res chain seq x y z
N MET A 1 7.32 -15.02 4.32
CA MET A 1 6.56 -13.83 3.88
C MET A 1 6.11 -14.07 2.45
N LEU A 2 5.02 -13.45 2.00
CA LEU A 2 4.59 -13.58 0.59
C LEU A 2 5.67 -13.12 -0.40
N SER A 3 6.49 -12.16 -0.01
CA SER A 3 7.57 -11.62 -0.82
C SER A 3 8.92 -12.35 -0.69
N GLY A 4 9.00 -13.47 0.05
CA GLY A 4 10.26 -14.19 0.27
C GLY A 4 11.26 -13.54 1.24
N GLY A 5 11.00 -12.32 1.72
CA GLY A 5 11.83 -11.62 2.71
C GLY A 5 11.71 -12.12 4.16
N GLN A 6 12.60 -11.64 5.02
CA GLN A 6 12.53 -11.86 6.48
C GLN A 6 11.41 -11.02 7.12
N LYS A 7 10.85 -11.52 8.23
CA LYS A 7 9.88 -10.76 9.02
C LYS A 7 10.61 -9.60 9.70
N GLY A 8 9.98 -8.43 9.71
CA GLY A 8 10.50 -7.25 10.39
C GLY A 8 9.38 -6.26 10.70
N PRO A 9 9.59 -5.34 11.65
CA PRO A 9 8.63 -4.29 11.95
C PRO A 9 8.44 -3.39 10.73
N HIS A 10 7.21 -2.92 10.52
CA HIS A 10 6.88 -1.90 9.52
C HIS A 10 5.82 -0.95 10.08
N LYS A 11 5.65 0.21 9.46
CA LYS A 11 4.69 1.25 9.89
C LYS A 11 3.38 1.24 9.10
N ILE A 12 3.25 0.34 8.12
CA ILE A 12 2.03 0.20 7.30
C ILE A 12 0.96 -0.58 8.10
N GLN A 13 -0.02 0.12 8.65
CA GLN A 13 -1.09 -0.51 9.42
C GLN A 13 -2.10 -1.22 8.50
N GLY A 14 -2.61 -2.38 8.93
CA GLY A 14 -3.67 -3.15 8.24
C GLY A 14 -3.20 -4.28 7.33
N ILE A 15 -1.96 -4.24 6.82
CA ILE A 15 -1.38 -5.30 5.97
C ILE A 15 -0.03 -5.78 6.52
N GLY A 16 0.57 -6.83 5.94
CA GLY A 16 1.93 -7.25 6.28
C GLY A 16 2.09 -8.03 7.59
N THR A 17 1.08 -8.81 7.99
CA THR A 17 0.96 -9.52 9.29
C THR A 17 2.09 -10.50 9.68
N GLY A 18 3.14 -10.64 8.87
CA GLY A 18 4.28 -11.49 9.20
C GLY A 18 4.03 -12.98 8.99
N PHE A 19 2.89 -13.40 8.45
CA PHE A 19 2.60 -14.80 8.09
C PHE A 19 1.68 -14.86 6.87
N ILE A 20 1.43 -16.06 6.34
CA ILE A 20 0.50 -16.27 5.22
C ILE A 20 -0.84 -16.74 5.81
N PRO A 21 -1.93 -15.96 5.68
CA PRO A 21 -3.25 -16.36 6.17
C PRO A 21 -3.77 -17.61 5.44
N GLN A 22 -4.48 -18.51 6.14
CA GLN A 22 -5.07 -19.71 5.51
C GLN A 22 -6.11 -19.39 4.42
N VAL A 23 -6.76 -18.22 4.51
CA VAL A 23 -7.75 -17.77 3.53
C VAL A 23 -7.11 -17.20 2.25
N LEU A 24 -5.79 -16.97 2.24
CA LEU A 24 -5.11 -16.45 1.07
C LEU A 24 -4.81 -17.58 0.09
N ASP A 25 -5.45 -17.54 -1.08
CA ASP A 25 -5.09 -18.37 -2.21
C ASP A 25 -3.90 -17.74 -2.95
N THR A 26 -2.77 -18.44 -3.03
CA THR A 26 -1.57 -17.93 -3.72
C THR A 26 -1.57 -18.21 -5.22
N ALA A 27 -2.57 -18.92 -5.75
CA ALA A 27 -2.70 -19.20 -7.17
C ALA A 27 -3.43 -18.08 -7.96
N VAL A 28 -4.08 -17.13 -7.26
CA VAL A 28 -4.90 -16.07 -7.89
C VAL A 28 -4.13 -14.78 -8.21
N PHE A 29 -2.83 -14.71 -7.91
CA PHE A 29 -2.01 -13.54 -8.21
C PHE A 29 -0.70 -13.92 -8.92
N ASP A 30 -0.26 -13.08 -9.84
CA ASP A 30 0.96 -13.31 -10.63
C ASP A 30 2.25 -12.82 -9.93
N GLY A 31 2.10 -11.99 -8.90
CA GLY A 31 3.25 -11.41 -8.20
C GLY A 31 2.88 -10.58 -6.98
N VAL A 32 3.93 -10.14 -6.28
CA VAL A 32 3.82 -9.32 -5.06
C VAL A 32 4.69 -8.09 -5.22
N PHE A 33 4.09 -6.91 -5.11
CA PHE A 33 4.83 -5.65 -5.02
C PHE A 33 5.15 -5.35 -3.55
N GLN A 34 6.43 -5.22 -3.24
CA GLN A 34 6.86 -4.74 -1.92
C GLN A 34 6.91 -3.21 -1.93
N VAL A 35 6.30 -2.60 -0.92
CA VAL A 35 6.30 -1.16 -0.72
C VAL A 35 6.87 -0.87 0.67
N SER A 36 7.84 0.04 0.74
CA SER A 36 8.42 0.48 2.00
C SER A 36 7.45 1.35 2.81
N SER A 37 7.72 1.52 4.11
CA SER A 37 6.89 2.40 4.93
C SER A 37 7.00 3.86 4.46
N GLU A 38 8.17 4.26 3.99
CA GLU A 38 8.50 5.57 3.47
C GLU A 38 7.72 5.87 2.19
N GLU A 39 7.68 4.93 1.24
CA GLU A 39 6.89 5.06 0.01
C GLU A 39 5.39 5.11 0.30
N ALA A 40 4.90 4.25 1.19
CA ALA A 40 3.50 4.25 1.59
C ALA A 40 3.10 5.59 2.23
N PHE A 41 3.93 6.12 3.13
CA PHE A 41 3.69 7.41 3.79
C PHE A 41 3.69 8.56 2.79
N ALA A 42 4.70 8.61 1.92
CA ALA A 42 4.80 9.63 0.88
C ALA A 42 3.56 9.60 -0.03
N MET A 43 3.12 8.42 -0.45
CA MET A 43 1.93 8.29 -1.29
C MET A 43 0.64 8.67 -0.56
N THR A 44 0.47 8.27 0.70
CA THR A 44 -0.69 8.69 1.53
C THR A 44 -0.78 10.22 1.61
N LEU A 45 0.34 10.91 1.84
CA LEU A 45 0.38 12.38 1.89
C LEU A 45 0.08 13.02 0.53
N ARG A 46 0.62 12.45 -0.55
CA ARG A 46 0.35 12.93 -1.92
C ARG A 46 -1.12 12.78 -2.28
N LEU A 47 -1.76 11.66 -1.99
CA LEU A 47 -3.20 11.47 -2.22
C LEU A 47 -4.04 12.55 -1.52
N ALA A 48 -3.71 12.88 -0.27
CA ALA A 48 -4.41 13.94 0.45
C ALA A 48 -4.16 15.33 -0.17
N LYS A 49 -2.90 15.63 -0.55
CA LYS A 49 -2.48 16.96 -1.01
C LYS A 49 -2.80 17.26 -2.48
N GLU A 50 -2.62 16.27 -3.35
CA GLU A 50 -2.73 16.40 -4.80
C GLU A 50 -4.16 16.07 -5.26
N GLU A 51 -4.81 15.07 -4.65
CA GLU A 51 -6.10 14.54 -5.10
C GLU A 51 -7.27 14.83 -4.14
N GLY A 52 -7.00 15.37 -2.94
CA GLY A 52 -8.03 15.58 -1.92
C GLY A 52 -8.58 14.28 -1.31
N ILE A 53 -7.84 13.17 -1.45
CA ILE A 53 -8.26 11.84 -1.00
C ILE A 53 -7.56 11.51 0.33
N LEU A 54 -8.27 11.69 1.44
CA LEU A 54 -7.76 11.41 2.78
C LEU A 54 -7.98 9.93 3.16
N VAL A 55 -6.94 9.10 3.00
CA VAL A 55 -6.98 7.64 3.18
C VAL A 55 -5.91 7.14 4.15
N GLY A 56 -6.05 5.88 4.61
CA GLY A 56 -5.06 5.23 5.46
C GLY A 56 -3.73 4.89 4.77
N ILE A 57 -2.77 4.43 5.58
CA ILE A 57 -1.40 4.11 5.13
C ILE A 57 -1.38 2.92 4.17
N SER A 58 -2.25 1.91 4.38
CA SER A 58 -2.36 0.75 3.48
C SER A 58 -2.87 1.15 2.09
N SER A 59 -3.76 2.14 2.00
CA SER A 59 -4.20 2.74 0.72
C SER A 59 -3.03 3.39 -0.01
N GLY A 60 -2.17 4.14 0.71
CA GLY A 60 -0.95 4.72 0.14
C GLY A 60 -0.03 3.64 -0.43
N ALA A 61 0.15 2.54 0.30
CA ALA A 61 0.93 1.39 -0.19
C ALA A 61 0.30 0.76 -1.44
N ALA A 62 -1.02 0.55 -1.45
CA ALA A 62 -1.73 -0.03 -2.58
C ALA A 62 -1.67 0.85 -3.85
N VAL A 63 -1.74 2.18 -3.70
CA VAL A 63 -1.59 3.13 -4.81
C VAL A 63 -0.14 3.19 -5.30
N ALA A 64 0.85 3.18 -4.40
CA ALA A 64 2.26 3.14 -4.79
C ALA A 64 2.59 1.89 -5.62
N GLY A 65 2.11 0.71 -5.17
CA GLY A 65 2.24 -0.54 -5.94
C GLY A 65 1.51 -0.49 -7.29
N ALA A 66 0.31 0.09 -7.32
CA ALA A 66 -0.47 0.24 -8.56
C ALA A 66 0.23 1.16 -9.58
N LEU A 67 0.82 2.27 -9.14
CA LEU A 67 1.58 3.18 -10.01
C LEU A 67 2.86 2.52 -10.54
N ALA A 68 3.56 1.73 -9.71
CA ALA A 68 4.71 0.96 -10.15
C ALA A 68 4.32 -0.06 -11.24
N LEU A 69 3.23 -0.81 -11.04
CA LEU A 69 2.71 -1.74 -12.05
C LEU A 69 2.27 -1.02 -13.32
N ALA A 70 1.57 0.12 -13.20
CA ALA A 70 1.16 0.91 -14.35
C ALA A 70 2.36 1.37 -15.20
N GLY A 71 3.46 1.76 -14.54
CA GLY A 71 4.73 2.07 -15.21
C GLY A 71 5.32 0.89 -15.97
N GLN A 72 5.21 -0.33 -15.46
CA GLN A 72 5.67 -1.55 -16.13
C GLN A 72 4.77 -1.95 -17.31
N LEU A 73 3.46 -1.79 -17.19
CA LEU A 73 2.48 -2.15 -18.22
C LEU A 73 2.48 -1.20 -19.42
N GLY A 74 2.87 0.07 -19.20
CA GLY A 74 2.97 1.08 -20.24
C GLY A 74 1.63 1.70 -20.66
N ALA A 75 1.68 2.53 -21.71
CA ALA A 75 0.56 3.34 -22.15
C ALA A 75 -0.64 2.51 -22.64
N GLY A 76 -1.85 3.01 -22.42
CA GLY A 76 -3.10 2.38 -22.85
C GLY A 76 -3.57 1.22 -21.97
N LYS A 77 -2.91 0.96 -20.84
CA LYS A 77 -3.32 -0.01 -19.83
C LYS A 77 -3.95 0.70 -18.63
N SER A 78 -4.83 -0.01 -17.93
CA SER A 78 -5.49 0.47 -16.72
C SER A 78 -5.18 -0.44 -15.55
N VAL A 79 -4.85 0.14 -14.40
CA VAL A 79 -4.63 -0.56 -13.14
C VAL A 79 -5.68 -0.09 -12.15
N VAL A 80 -6.32 -1.03 -11.45
CA VAL A 80 -7.28 -0.76 -10.39
C VAL A 80 -6.66 -1.17 -9.06
N THR A 81 -6.92 -0.39 -8.02
CA THR A 81 -6.47 -0.67 -6.65
C THR A 81 -7.56 -0.33 -5.65
N ILE A 82 -7.39 -0.74 -4.40
CA ILE A 82 -8.37 -0.56 -3.32
C ILE A 82 -7.79 0.37 -2.26
N ALA A 83 -8.56 1.35 -1.83
CA ALA A 83 -8.30 2.14 -0.63
C ALA A 83 -9.14 1.56 0.54
N PRO A 84 -8.55 0.78 1.48
CA PRO A 84 -9.35 0.00 2.42
C PRO A 84 -10.07 0.83 3.48
N ASP A 85 -9.53 2.00 3.85
CA ASP A 85 -10.10 2.85 4.89
C ASP A 85 -9.72 4.34 4.78
N ASN A 86 -10.33 5.14 5.66
CA ASN A 86 -10.21 6.60 5.69
C ASN A 86 -9.01 7.08 6.53
N GLY A 87 -8.44 8.23 6.14
CA GLY A 87 -7.22 8.76 6.76
C GLY A 87 -7.43 9.40 8.15
N GLU A 88 -8.66 9.77 8.51
CA GLU A 88 -8.98 10.39 9.81
C GLU A 88 -8.54 9.54 11.01
N ARG A 89 -8.54 8.21 10.85
CA ARG A 89 -8.14 7.24 11.90
C ARG A 89 -6.65 7.28 12.21
N TYR A 90 -5.86 7.91 11.34
CA TYR A 90 -4.40 7.90 11.39
C TYR A 90 -3.80 9.25 11.74
N LEU A 91 -4.61 10.27 12.07
CA LEU A 91 -4.13 11.62 12.41
C LEU A 91 -3.18 11.66 13.63
N SER A 92 -3.27 10.66 14.51
CA SER A 92 -2.35 10.50 15.65
C SER A 92 -1.08 9.70 15.34
N THR A 93 -0.93 9.21 14.11
CA THR A 93 0.22 8.39 13.69
C THR A 93 1.28 9.24 12.98
N PRO A 94 2.54 8.75 12.86
CA PRO A 94 3.62 9.52 12.25
C PRO A 94 3.42 9.92 10.79
N VAL A 95 2.44 9.38 10.06
CA VAL A 95 2.20 9.74 8.66
C VAL A 95 1.68 11.18 8.49
N PHE A 96 0.98 11.71 9.50
CA PHE A 96 0.42 13.07 9.49
C PHE A 96 1.04 13.99 10.56
N GLN A 97 2.12 13.56 11.22
CA GLN A 97 2.85 14.39 12.17
C GLN A 97 3.92 15.19 11.43
N ASN A 98 3.94 16.51 11.67
CA ASN A 98 4.93 17.45 11.13
C ASN A 98 6.32 17.24 11.74
#